data_AF-A0A7T5UJY0-F1
#
_entry.id   AF-A0A7T5UJY0-F1
#
_cell.length_a   1.000
_cell.length_b   1.000
_cell.length_c   1.000
_cell.angle_alpha   90.00
_cell.angle_beta   90.00
_cell.angle_gamma   90.00
#
_symmetry.space_group_name_H-M   'P 1'
#
loop_
_entity.id
_entity.type
_entity.pdbx_description
1 polymer ?
#
loop_
_entity_poly.entity_id
_entity_poly.type
_entity_poly.pdbx_seq_one_letter_code
_entity_poly.pdbx_strand_id
1 'polypeptide(L)'
;MSDEMKGFEELELLDLRRCNTVGDIVTAMSKCSFGARMLGEVSNTLAEMVERGDIPVIVYDGKPNTPLDGLLKEMVVRGWAEEVLSPWAYSNGLGSGKNVLVVGRFPEGDEDALFNRPERAIFVNQFDLAKPGQVKDGFFPDVVFSDPRYVIPIIFASLEDRLTGSRTTVTQLMNRLPNHGGLANQVAEGADTVLAMVEDPDATVFLTLSGAMTIAKMGLVLCDMVDEGMVDLISSTGALMAHGLVESVGLKHYKHDPRHDDVRLAELKLNRITDTLEPETNLNQVARVISEVLEQVDGSTPISPSIFNRLIGEYLARRFPRERGILKSAYERKVPVLVPAFTDSEVGNDVYTHNVNRGRQGRPRILMDMELDSRLLMDIMLAAKNPRIFTVGGGVPRNNTQNVAPLIEITSERCGLDLPTRMFASGTRIAPDSPHFGHLSGCTYNENMSWRKMDPRGRFTEVRGDATIILPFIVKYIMEKRAA
;
A
#
# COMPACT_ATOMS: atom_id res chain seq x y z
N MET A 1 26.24 -13.90 -0.06
CA MET A 1 25.29 -14.14 -1.17
C MET A 1 25.80 -15.30 -1.98
N SER A 2 24.97 -16.32 -2.23
CA SER A 2 25.29 -17.36 -3.22
C SER A 2 25.42 -16.73 -4.62
N ASP A 3 26.20 -17.34 -5.50
CA ASP A 3 26.36 -16.84 -6.88
C ASP A 3 25.02 -16.78 -7.66
N GLU A 4 24.02 -17.56 -7.24
CA GLU A 4 22.65 -17.55 -7.81
C GLU A 4 21.86 -16.28 -7.48
N MET A 5 22.18 -15.56 -6.39
CA MET A 5 21.50 -14.29 -6.05
C MET A 5 21.95 -13.11 -6.91
N LYS A 6 23.09 -13.22 -7.63
CA LYS A 6 23.62 -12.13 -8.46
C LYS A 6 22.75 -11.78 -9.67
N GLY A 7 21.78 -12.63 -10.01
CA GLY A 7 20.87 -12.43 -11.14
C GLY A 7 19.58 -11.68 -10.82
N PHE A 8 19.25 -11.45 -9.54
CA PHE A 8 18.00 -10.80 -9.16
C PHE A 8 18.20 -9.32 -8.85
N GLU A 9 17.29 -8.49 -9.34
CA GLU A 9 17.27 -7.05 -9.11
C GLU A 9 16.73 -6.75 -7.70
N GLU A 10 17.47 -5.97 -6.92
CA GLU A 10 17.04 -5.53 -5.59
C GLU A 10 15.91 -4.51 -5.67
N LEU A 11 14.95 -4.63 -4.76
CA LEU A 11 13.87 -3.67 -4.60
C LEU A 11 14.23 -2.62 -3.54
N GLU A 12 13.83 -1.37 -3.75
CA GLU A 12 14.16 -0.24 -2.88
C GLU A 12 12.92 0.30 -2.14
N LEU A 13 13.10 0.70 -0.88
CA LEU A 13 12.07 1.39 -0.09
C LEU A 13 11.74 2.76 -0.69
N LEU A 14 10.46 3.11 -0.76
CA LEU A 14 10.01 4.43 -1.20
C LEU A 14 10.22 5.47 -0.10
N ASP A 15 11.23 6.33 -0.25
CA ASP A 15 11.56 7.42 0.68
C ASP A 15 10.98 8.76 0.21
N LEU A 16 9.82 9.14 0.77
CA LEU A 16 9.13 10.39 0.41
C LEU A 16 9.89 11.65 0.85
N ARG A 17 10.82 11.54 1.80
CA ARG A 17 11.66 12.68 2.24
C ARG A 17 12.70 13.05 1.19
N ARG A 18 13.02 12.13 0.28
CA ARG A 18 13.94 12.35 -0.85
C ARG A 18 13.22 12.78 -2.13
N CYS A 19 11.90 12.75 -2.15
CA CYS A 19 11.08 13.11 -3.31
C CYS A 19 10.51 14.52 -3.13
N ASN A 20 10.71 15.42 -4.11
CA ASN A 20 10.19 16.78 -4.08
C ASN A 20 9.07 17.02 -5.11
N THR A 21 8.94 16.12 -6.08
CA THR A 21 7.95 16.23 -7.17
C THR A 21 7.19 14.92 -7.35
N VAL A 22 6.12 14.97 -8.14
CA VAL A 22 5.41 13.77 -8.62
C VAL A 22 6.37 12.86 -9.39
N GLY A 23 7.24 13.42 -10.25
CA GLY A 23 8.22 12.66 -11.03
C GLY A 23 9.24 11.92 -10.15
N ASP A 24 9.73 12.55 -9.08
CA ASP A 24 10.63 11.92 -8.11
C ASP A 24 9.96 10.66 -7.48
N ILE A 25 8.68 10.77 -7.08
CA ILE A 25 7.92 9.65 -6.49
C ILE A 25 7.74 8.54 -7.50
N VAL A 26 7.26 8.86 -8.72
CA VAL A 26 6.99 7.86 -9.77
C VAL A 26 8.28 7.15 -10.19
N THR A 27 9.40 7.88 -10.27
CA THR A 27 10.72 7.29 -10.53
C THR A 27 11.14 6.33 -9.41
N ALA A 28 10.98 6.73 -8.14
CA ALA A 28 11.29 5.84 -7.02
C ALA A 28 10.35 4.61 -6.96
N MET A 29 9.09 4.77 -7.34
CA MET A 29 8.12 3.69 -7.43
C MET A 29 8.53 2.59 -8.42
N SER A 30 9.31 2.88 -9.47
CA SER A 30 9.78 1.87 -10.42
C SER A 30 10.70 0.82 -9.80
N LYS A 31 11.24 1.10 -8.61
CA LYS A 31 12.09 0.20 -7.83
C LYS A 31 11.34 -0.49 -6.67
N CYS A 32 10.05 -0.20 -6.53
CA CYS A 32 9.17 -0.82 -5.54
C CYS A 32 8.54 -2.10 -6.11
N SER A 33 7.38 -2.50 -5.61
CA SER A 33 6.63 -3.68 -6.07
C SER A 33 5.15 -3.36 -6.30
N PHE A 34 4.43 -4.29 -6.93
CA PHE A 34 2.98 -4.24 -7.19
C PHE A 34 2.61 -3.02 -8.06
N GLY A 35 1.46 -2.39 -7.80
CA GLY A 35 0.98 -1.24 -8.57
C GLY A 35 1.94 -0.07 -8.60
N ALA A 36 2.69 0.18 -7.52
CA ALA A 36 3.73 1.19 -7.51
C ALA A 36 4.76 0.93 -8.62
N ARG A 37 5.28 -0.31 -8.71
CA ARG A 37 6.24 -0.67 -9.76
C ARG A 37 5.63 -0.58 -11.14
N MET A 38 4.42 -1.10 -11.32
CA MET A 38 3.68 -0.99 -12.58
C MET A 38 3.63 0.46 -13.08
N LEU A 39 3.23 1.40 -12.20
CA LEU A 39 3.15 2.82 -12.52
C LEU A 39 4.52 3.43 -12.86
N GLY A 40 5.53 3.14 -12.04
CA GLY A 40 6.88 3.67 -12.24
C GLY A 40 7.54 3.16 -13.52
N GLU A 41 7.46 1.86 -13.80
CA GLU A 41 8.03 1.23 -15.00
C GLU A 41 7.33 1.69 -16.28
N VAL A 42 5.99 1.80 -16.25
CA VAL A 42 5.22 2.34 -17.39
C VAL A 42 5.57 3.81 -17.65
N SER A 43 5.65 4.64 -16.61
CA SER A 43 6.06 6.04 -16.77
C SER A 43 7.48 6.18 -17.30
N ASN A 44 8.42 5.35 -16.83
CA ASN A 44 9.80 5.36 -17.32
C ASN A 44 9.89 4.92 -18.78
N THR A 45 9.16 3.85 -19.13
CA THR A 45 9.08 3.35 -20.51
C THR A 45 8.56 4.43 -21.46
N LEU A 46 7.46 5.11 -21.10
CA LEU A 46 6.91 6.18 -21.93
C LEU A 46 7.90 7.35 -22.08
N ALA A 47 8.61 7.73 -21.02
CA ALA A 47 9.63 8.78 -21.11
C ALA A 47 10.77 8.38 -22.05
N GLU A 48 11.29 7.15 -21.93
CA GLU A 48 12.36 6.64 -22.79
C GLU A 48 11.94 6.55 -24.27
N MET A 49 10.70 6.15 -24.53
CA MET A 49 10.15 6.13 -25.89
C MET A 49 10.14 7.54 -26.49
N VAL A 50 9.72 8.54 -25.72
CA VAL A 50 9.74 9.95 -26.16
C VAL A 50 11.16 10.45 -26.40
N GLU A 51 12.09 10.14 -25.49
CA GLU A 51 13.51 10.51 -25.60
C GLU A 51 14.18 9.89 -26.85
N ARG A 52 13.77 8.68 -27.27
CA ARG A 52 14.29 7.98 -28.46
C ARG A 52 13.59 8.34 -29.77
N GLY A 53 12.45 9.01 -29.69
CA GLY A 53 11.60 9.30 -30.85
C GLY A 53 10.68 8.15 -31.26
N ASP A 54 10.54 7.12 -30.43
CA ASP A 54 9.66 5.96 -30.62
C ASP A 54 8.22 6.29 -30.15
N ILE A 55 7.68 7.43 -30.61
CA ILE A 55 6.47 8.05 -30.09
C ILE A 55 5.25 7.12 -30.25
N PRO A 56 4.49 6.83 -29.18
CA PRO A 56 3.33 5.94 -29.28
C PRO A 56 2.10 6.61 -29.89
N VAL A 57 1.23 5.81 -30.48
CA VAL A 57 -0.17 6.18 -30.75
C VAL A 57 -1.00 5.90 -29.49
N ILE A 58 -1.89 6.80 -29.11
CA ILE A 58 -2.83 6.56 -28.01
C ILE A 58 -4.09 5.92 -28.58
N VAL A 59 -4.51 4.78 -28.03
CA VAL A 59 -5.82 4.18 -28.28
C VAL A 59 -6.70 4.40 -27.07
N TYR A 60 -7.79 5.13 -27.24
CA TYR A 60 -8.68 5.55 -26.14
C TYR A 60 -10.14 5.30 -26.48
N ASP A 61 -10.85 4.57 -25.61
CA ASP A 61 -12.27 4.23 -25.78
C ASP A 61 -13.23 5.20 -25.09
N GLY A 62 -12.69 6.14 -24.30
CA GLY A 62 -13.52 7.02 -23.50
C GLY A 62 -14.13 8.17 -24.31
N LYS A 63 -14.89 9.02 -23.60
CA LYS A 63 -15.68 10.07 -24.24
C LYS A 63 -14.79 11.25 -24.66
N PRO A 64 -14.98 11.79 -25.88
CA PRO A 64 -14.32 13.01 -26.30
C PRO A 64 -14.77 14.20 -25.45
N ASN A 65 -13.94 15.24 -25.39
CA ASN A 65 -14.17 16.48 -24.64
C ASN A 65 -14.32 16.29 -23.13
N THR A 66 -13.77 15.21 -22.60
CA THR A 66 -13.59 15.02 -21.15
C THR A 66 -12.22 15.55 -20.72
N PRO A 67 -12.01 15.84 -19.42
CA PRO A 67 -10.69 16.25 -18.93
C PRO A 67 -9.59 15.22 -19.19
N LEU A 68 -9.91 13.92 -19.20
CA LEU A 68 -8.96 12.88 -19.60
C LEU A 68 -8.64 12.94 -21.10
N ASP A 69 -9.64 13.04 -21.98
CA ASP A 69 -9.43 13.22 -23.43
C ASP A 69 -8.59 14.47 -23.74
N GLY A 70 -8.87 15.58 -23.06
CA GLY A 70 -8.08 16.81 -23.18
C GLY A 70 -6.62 16.61 -22.79
N LEU A 71 -6.35 15.87 -21.72
CA LEU A 71 -4.99 15.56 -21.28
C LEU A 71 -4.26 14.63 -22.26
N LEU A 72 -4.93 13.64 -22.84
CA LEU A 72 -4.36 12.76 -23.86
C LEU A 72 -4.02 13.55 -25.15
N LYS A 73 -4.88 14.50 -25.55
CA LYS A 73 -4.60 15.41 -26.66
C LYS A 73 -3.44 16.37 -26.37
N GLU A 74 -3.31 16.83 -25.13
CA GLU A 74 -2.16 17.63 -24.71
C GLU A 74 -0.85 16.83 -24.83
N MET A 75 -0.85 15.52 -24.54
CA MET A 75 0.32 14.66 -24.81
C MET A 75 0.71 14.67 -26.29
N VAL A 76 -0.28 14.71 -27.21
CA VAL A 76 -0.02 14.83 -28.65
C VAL A 76 0.59 16.19 -29.00
N VAL A 77 0.03 17.29 -28.47
CA VAL A 77 0.55 18.65 -28.68
C VAL A 77 2.00 18.78 -28.22
N ARG A 78 2.38 18.08 -27.15
CA ARG A 78 3.74 18.07 -26.60
C ARG A 78 4.69 17.11 -27.30
N GLY A 79 4.22 16.37 -28.30
CA GLY A 79 5.02 15.37 -29.02
C GLY A 79 5.32 14.11 -28.20
N TRP A 80 4.55 13.83 -27.16
CA TRP A 80 4.68 12.62 -26.34
C TRP A 80 3.81 11.45 -26.84
N ALA A 81 2.90 11.76 -27.76
CA ALA A 81 2.11 10.80 -28.52
C ALA A 81 1.90 11.35 -29.95
N GLU A 82 1.68 10.47 -30.92
CA GLU A 82 1.47 10.91 -32.31
C GLU A 82 0.05 11.41 -32.56
N GLU A 83 -0.93 10.66 -32.06
CA GLU A 83 -2.36 10.94 -32.23
C GLU A 83 -3.18 10.14 -31.20
N VAL A 84 -4.45 10.50 -31.05
CA VAL A 84 -5.44 9.75 -30.25
C VAL A 84 -6.45 9.11 -31.19
N LEU A 85 -6.52 7.78 -31.19
CA LEU A 85 -7.43 6.98 -32.00
C LEU A 85 -8.46 6.27 -31.11
N SER A 86 -9.64 6.00 -31.68
CA SER A 86 -10.55 5.03 -31.08
C SER A 86 -10.07 3.59 -31.34
N PRO A 87 -10.47 2.61 -30.51
CA PRO A 87 -10.15 1.20 -30.76
C PRO A 87 -10.53 0.76 -32.19
N TRP A 88 -11.73 1.13 -32.65
CA TRP A 88 -12.19 0.84 -34.00
C TRP A 88 -11.30 1.47 -35.09
N ALA A 89 -10.86 2.72 -34.92
CA ALA A 89 -10.00 3.38 -35.89
C ALA A 89 -8.64 2.68 -36.01
N TYR A 90 -8.06 2.27 -34.88
CA TYR A 90 -6.81 1.51 -34.85
C TYR A 90 -6.96 0.13 -35.52
N SER A 91 -8.03 -0.60 -35.20
CA SER A 91 -8.32 -1.92 -35.78
C SER A 91 -8.53 -1.90 -37.29
N ASN A 92 -8.93 -0.76 -37.87
CA ASN A 92 -9.06 -0.59 -39.32
C ASN A 92 -7.75 -0.17 -40.02
N GLY A 93 -6.62 -0.21 -39.31
CA GLY A 93 -5.28 -0.10 -39.89
C GLY A 93 -4.58 1.25 -39.69
N LEU A 94 -5.23 2.23 -39.04
CA LEU A 94 -4.57 3.47 -38.65
C LEU A 94 -3.58 3.19 -37.51
N GLY A 95 -2.33 3.64 -37.66
CA GLY A 95 -1.29 3.44 -36.63
C GLY A 95 -0.75 2.01 -36.51
N SER A 96 -1.05 1.10 -37.44
CA SER A 96 -0.55 -0.29 -37.41
C SER A 96 0.98 -0.34 -37.43
N GLY A 97 1.57 -1.23 -36.62
CA GLY A 97 3.03 -1.43 -36.53
C GLY A 97 3.76 -0.43 -35.62
N LYS A 98 3.07 0.59 -35.10
CA LYS A 98 3.64 1.55 -34.14
C LYS A 98 3.53 1.04 -32.71
N ASN A 99 4.27 1.64 -31.80
CA ASN A 99 4.04 1.48 -30.36
C ASN A 99 2.69 2.10 -29.98
N VAL A 100 2.01 1.51 -29.00
CA VAL A 100 0.67 1.93 -28.60
C VAL A 100 0.55 2.09 -27.08
N LEU A 101 -0.08 3.18 -26.65
CA LEU A 101 -0.60 3.36 -25.29
C LEU A 101 -2.13 3.18 -25.32
N VAL A 102 -2.61 2.05 -24.82
CA VAL A 102 -4.03 1.73 -24.70
C VAL A 102 -4.55 2.25 -23.37
N VAL A 103 -5.53 3.14 -23.42
CA VAL A 103 -6.11 3.81 -22.26
C VAL A 103 -7.59 3.47 -22.17
N GLY A 104 -8.00 2.84 -21.07
CA GLY A 104 -9.39 2.45 -20.83
C GLY A 104 -9.72 1.05 -21.33
N ARG A 105 -10.97 0.81 -21.73
CA ARG A 105 -11.42 -0.51 -22.21
C ARG A 105 -11.19 -0.62 -23.72
N PHE A 106 -11.29 -1.83 -24.24
CA PHE A 106 -11.48 -2.07 -25.66
C PHE A 106 -12.42 -3.28 -25.82
N PRO A 107 -13.22 -3.34 -26.91
CA PRO A 107 -14.09 -4.48 -27.16
C PRO A 107 -13.29 -5.70 -27.62
N GLU A 108 -13.83 -6.89 -27.42
CA GLU A 108 -13.19 -8.17 -27.82
C GLU A 108 -12.82 -8.20 -29.31
N GLY A 109 -13.62 -7.55 -30.16
CA GLY A 109 -13.36 -7.46 -31.60
C GLY A 109 -12.09 -6.70 -31.99
N ASP A 110 -11.53 -5.89 -31.08
CA ASP A 110 -10.32 -5.10 -31.30
C ASP A 110 -9.07 -5.72 -30.65
N GLU A 111 -9.22 -6.84 -29.92
CA GLU A 111 -8.14 -7.50 -29.16
C GLU A 111 -6.95 -7.90 -30.04
N ASP A 112 -7.20 -8.62 -31.13
CA ASP A 112 -6.14 -9.09 -32.02
C ASP A 112 -5.32 -7.90 -32.58
N ALA A 113 -6.01 -6.82 -32.92
CA ALA A 113 -5.36 -5.61 -33.40
C ALA A 113 -4.45 -5.01 -32.32
N LEU A 114 -4.93 -4.85 -31.09
CA LEU A 114 -4.19 -4.22 -29.99
C LEU A 114 -3.09 -5.12 -29.40
N PHE A 115 -3.22 -6.44 -29.51
CA PHE A 115 -2.26 -7.38 -28.95
C PHE A 115 -1.12 -7.74 -29.89
N ASN A 116 -1.41 -7.86 -31.19
CA ASN A 116 -0.48 -8.47 -32.15
C ASN A 116 0.07 -7.52 -33.21
N ARG A 117 -0.57 -6.36 -33.45
CA ARG A 117 -0.10 -5.39 -34.46
C ARG A 117 0.91 -4.36 -33.96
N PRO A 118 0.87 -3.87 -32.70
CA PRO A 118 1.88 -2.96 -32.19
C PRO A 118 3.25 -3.62 -32.08
N GLU A 119 4.31 -2.83 -32.22
CA GLU A 119 5.67 -3.26 -31.83
C GLU A 119 5.77 -3.47 -30.31
N ARG A 120 5.23 -2.51 -29.53
CA ARG A 120 4.98 -2.62 -28.09
C ARG A 120 3.61 -2.04 -27.75
N ALA A 121 2.91 -2.69 -26.82
CA ALA A 121 1.61 -2.23 -26.32
C ALA A 121 1.70 -2.01 -24.80
N ILE A 122 1.37 -0.80 -24.37
CA ILE A 122 1.27 -0.40 -22.96
C ILE A 122 -0.20 -0.21 -22.62
N PHE A 123 -0.65 -0.72 -21.48
CA PHE A 123 -2.05 -0.69 -21.07
C PHE A 123 -2.22 0.09 -19.76
N VAL A 124 -3.18 1.02 -19.73
CA VAL A 124 -3.63 1.70 -18.50
C VAL A 124 -5.13 1.53 -18.41
N ASN A 125 -5.59 0.67 -17.51
CA ASN A 125 -7.01 0.36 -17.36
C ASN A 125 -7.32 -0.27 -16.00
N GLN A 126 -8.60 -0.29 -15.61
CA GLN A 126 -9.06 -0.86 -14.34
C GLN A 126 -9.79 -2.20 -14.51
N PHE A 127 -9.62 -2.85 -15.67
CA PHE A 127 -10.46 -3.97 -16.13
C PHE A 127 -9.67 -5.28 -16.30
N ASP A 128 -8.45 -5.33 -15.77
CA ASP A 128 -7.53 -6.45 -15.91
C ASP A 128 -7.23 -6.81 -17.38
N LEU A 129 -7.33 -5.83 -18.28
CA LEU A 129 -7.04 -6.01 -19.70
C LEU A 129 -5.55 -5.80 -20.00
N ALA A 130 -4.91 -6.81 -20.59
CA ALA A 130 -3.51 -6.78 -21.01
C ALA A 130 -3.27 -7.85 -22.08
N LYS A 131 -2.09 -7.86 -22.72
CA LYS A 131 -1.78 -8.88 -23.73
C LYS A 131 -1.79 -10.27 -23.08
N PRO A 132 -2.39 -11.29 -23.74
CA PRO A 132 -2.36 -12.66 -23.25
C PRO A 132 -0.93 -13.13 -22.98
N GLY A 133 -0.71 -13.74 -21.81
CA GLY A 133 0.61 -14.23 -21.39
C GLY A 133 1.55 -13.16 -20.81
N GLN A 134 1.21 -11.85 -20.87
CA GLN A 134 1.85 -10.82 -20.03
C GLN A 134 1.38 -10.91 -18.58
N VAL A 135 0.12 -11.32 -18.37
CA VAL A 135 -0.46 -11.60 -17.06
C VAL A 135 -0.04 -13.02 -16.64
N LYS A 136 1.05 -13.11 -15.88
CA LYS A 136 1.47 -14.36 -15.20
C LYS A 136 1.61 -14.07 -13.72
N ASP A 137 0.71 -14.65 -12.92
CA ASP A 137 0.69 -14.68 -11.46
C ASP A 137 1.50 -13.55 -10.78
N GLY A 138 1.12 -12.30 -11.00
CA GLY A 138 1.71 -11.15 -10.29
C GLY A 138 2.73 -10.33 -11.06
N PHE A 139 3.33 -10.81 -12.16
CA PHE A 139 4.18 -9.96 -13.01
C PHE A 139 3.38 -9.35 -14.15
N PHE A 140 3.45 -8.02 -14.31
CA PHE A 140 2.64 -7.25 -15.24
C PHE A 140 3.46 -6.15 -15.93
N PRO A 141 4.30 -6.52 -16.92
CA PRO A 141 5.09 -5.55 -17.67
C PRO A 141 4.16 -4.73 -18.57
N ASP A 142 4.46 -3.46 -18.77
CA ASP A 142 3.72 -2.58 -19.68
C ASP A 142 2.23 -2.41 -19.33
N VAL A 143 1.86 -2.59 -18.05
CA VAL A 143 0.46 -2.45 -17.63
C VAL A 143 0.38 -1.70 -16.31
N VAL A 144 -0.65 -0.84 -16.16
CA VAL A 144 -1.10 -0.32 -14.88
C VAL A 144 -2.58 -0.64 -14.69
N PHE A 145 -2.88 -1.52 -13.72
CA PHE A 145 -4.26 -1.89 -13.38
C PHE A 145 -4.93 -0.89 -12.43
N SER A 146 -5.26 0.29 -12.94
CA SER A 146 -5.97 1.32 -12.19
C SER A 146 -6.73 2.29 -13.11
N ASP A 147 -7.64 3.06 -12.52
CA ASP A 147 -8.48 4.02 -13.23
C ASP A 147 -7.61 5.03 -14.01
N PRO A 148 -7.75 5.09 -15.35
CA PRO A 148 -6.97 6.01 -16.18
C PRO A 148 -7.14 7.48 -15.79
N ARG A 149 -8.29 7.84 -15.21
CA ARG A 149 -8.56 9.20 -14.72
C ARG A 149 -7.64 9.60 -13.58
N TYR A 150 -7.07 8.64 -12.85
CA TYR A 150 -6.09 8.86 -11.79
C TYR A 150 -4.65 8.65 -12.29
N VAL A 151 -4.40 7.59 -13.05
CA VAL A 151 -3.05 7.21 -13.50
C VAL A 151 -2.49 8.17 -14.55
N ILE A 152 -3.27 8.56 -15.57
CA ILE A 152 -2.77 9.40 -16.67
C ILE A 152 -2.33 10.78 -16.18
N PRO A 153 -3.05 11.49 -15.28
CA PRO A 153 -2.53 12.73 -14.68
C PRO A 153 -1.19 12.59 -13.96
N ILE A 154 -0.95 11.45 -13.30
CA ILE A 154 0.33 11.17 -12.63
C ILE A 154 1.44 10.93 -13.67
N ILE A 155 1.18 10.09 -14.68
CA ILE A 155 2.12 9.85 -15.78
C ILE A 155 2.44 11.17 -16.49
N PHE A 156 1.43 11.98 -16.79
CA PHE A 156 1.61 13.28 -17.43
C PHE A 156 2.52 14.18 -16.61
N ALA A 157 2.28 14.33 -15.30
CA ALA A 157 3.12 15.14 -14.42
C ALA A 157 4.55 14.60 -14.30
N SER A 158 4.72 13.27 -14.31
CA SER A 158 6.02 12.61 -14.31
C SER A 158 6.80 12.86 -15.62
N LEU A 159 6.13 12.74 -16.77
CA LEU A 159 6.69 13.06 -18.09
C LEU A 159 7.06 14.55 -18.19
N GLU A 160 6.21 15.44 -17.68
CA GLU A 160 6.48 16.88 -17.68
C GLU A 160 7.76 17.20 -16.90
N ASP A 161 7.91 16.61 -15.71
CA ASP A 161 9.10 16.77 -14.88
C ASP A 161 10.35 16.25 -15.59
N ARG A 162 10.30 15.01 -16.12
CA ARG A 162 11.46 14.37 -16.74
C ARG A 162 11.86 14.99 -18.08
N LEU A 163 10.90 15.31 -18.95
CA LEU A 163 11.17 15.72 -20.33
C LEU A 163 11.36 17.24 -20.47
N THR A 164 10.82 18.04 -19.54
CA THR A 164 10.87 19.50 -19.63
C THR A 164 11.52 20.18 -18.43
N GLY A 165 11.72 19.45 -17.32
CA GLY A 165 12.18 20.02 -16.05
C GLY A 165 11.09 20.77 -15.27
N SER A 166 9.83 20.72 -15.71
CA SER A 166 8.69 21.35 -15.02
C SER A 166 8.33 20.55 -13.77
N ARG A 167 8.68 21.11 -12.61
CA ARG A 167 8.50 20.44 -11.32
C ARG A 167 7.06 20.59 -10.82
N THR A 168 6.29 19.51 -10.84
CA THR A 168 4.94 19.45 -10.26
C THR A 168 5.00 18.88 -8.83
N THR A 169 4.52 19.65 -7.84
CA THR A 169 4.40 19.16 -6.45
C THR A 169 3.18 18.25 -6.27
N VAL A 170 3.16 17.44 -5.21
CA VAL A 170 2.01 16.57 -4.96
C VAL A 170 0.75 17.38 -4.62
N THR A 171 0.89 18.53 -3.95
CA THR A 171 -0.19 19.48 -3.71
C THR A 171 -0.81 20.01 -5.00
N GLN A 172 0.01 20.36 -5.99
CA GLN A 172 -0.48 20.82 -7.29
C GLN A 172 -1.24 19.71 -8.03
N LEU A 173 -0.71 18.47 -7.98
CA LEU A 173 -1.40 17.31 -8.53
C LEU A 173 -2.76 17.09 -7.85
N MET A 174 -2.78 17.01 -6.51
CA MET A 174 -3.99 16.77 -5.71
C MET A 174 -5.09 17.81 -5.99
N ASN A 175 -4.71 19.09 -6.15
CA ASN A 175 -5.67 20.14 -6.50
C ASN A 175 -6.28 19.99 -7.91
N ARG A 176 -5.62 19.28 -8.82
CA ARG A 176 -6.07 19.07 -10.21
C ARG A 176 -6.86 17.77 -10.37
N LEU A 177 -6.58 16.75 -9.57
CA LEU A 177 -7.22 15.43 -9.66
C LEU A 177 -8.76 15.45 -9.66
N PRO A 178 -9.46 16.28 -8.84
CA PRO A 178 -10.92 16.34 -8.85
C PRO A 178 -11.53 16.59 -10.23
N ASN A 179 -10.83 17.33 -11.10
CA ASN A 179 -11.31 17.63 -12.45
C ASN A 179 -11.49 16.37 -13.31
N HIS A 180 -10.79 15.28 -13.02
CA HIS A 180 -10.87 14.05 -13.81
C HIS A 180 -12.00 13.11 -13.35
N GLY A 181 -12.54 13.31 -12.15
CA GLY A 181 -13.56 12.43 -11.56
C GLY A 181 -13.06 11.01 -11.23
N GLY A 182 -13.97 10.09 -10.92
CA GLY A 182 -13.60 8.69 -10.65
C GLY A 182 -12.67 8.52 -9.46
N LEU A 183 -11.67 7.63 -9.60
CA LEU A 183 -10.66 7.42 -8.57
C LEU A 183 -9.86 8.70 -8.25
N ALA A 184 -9.63 9.58 -9.23
CA ALA A 184 -8.91 10.82 -9.00
C ALA A 184 -9.60 11.73 -7.98
N ASN A 185 -10.92 11.87 -8.10
CA ASN A 185 -11.71 12.61 -7.12
C ASN A 185 -11.75 11.91 -5.75
N GLN A 186 -11.90 10.58 -5.73
CA GLN A 186 -11.88 9.82 -4.48
C GLN A 186 -10.56 10.00 -3.72
N VAL A 187 -9.42 9.95 -4.42
CA VAL A 187 -8.10 10.15 -3.82
C VAL A 187 -7.95 11.55 -3.25
N ALA A 188 -8.38 12.59 -3.97
CA ALA A 188 -8.32 13.97 -3.48
C ALA A 188 -9.21 14.19 -2.24
N GLU A 189 -10.47 13.72 -2.27
CA GLU A 189 -11.37 13.80 -1.11
C GLU A 189 -10.86 12.98 0.09
N GLY A 190 -10.26 11.82 -0.19
CA GLY A 190 -9.58 10.99 0.80
C GLY A 190 -8.40 11.71 1.44
N ALA A 191 -7.52 12.30 0.63
CA ALA A 191 -6.39 13.12 1.09
C ALA A 191 -6.83 14.28 1.99
N ASP A 192 -7.84 15.04 1.57
CA ASP A 192 -8.38 16.16 2.36
C ASP A 192 -9.03 15.70 3.67
N THR A 193 -9.68 14.53 3.65
CA THR A 193 -10.23 13.93 4.87
C THR A 193 -9.13 13.51 5.82
N VAL A 194 -8.07 12.83 5.35
CA VAL A 194 -6.93 12.47 6.19
C VAL A 194 -6.19 13.71 6.68
N LEU A 195 -6.01 14.74 5.85
CA LEU A 195 -5.41 16.02 6.28
C LEU A 195 -6.20 16.63 7.44
N ALA A 196 -7.52 16.77 7.28
CA ALA A 196 -8.39 17.26 8.34
C ALA A 196 -8.35 16.35 9.58
N MET A 197 -8.18 15.02 9.37
CA MET A 197 -8.00 14.03 10.44
C MET A 197 -6.79 14.36 11.32
N VAL A 198 -5.65 14.59 10.68
CA VAL A 198 -4.35 14.76 11.35
C VAL A 198 -4.08 16.18 11.84
N GLU A 199 -4.80 17.19 11.34
CA GLU A 199 -4.68 18.58 11.79
C GLU A 199 -5.51 18.91 13.04
N ASP A 200 -6.47 18.06 13.40
CA ASP A 200 -7.27 18.26 14.62
C ASP A 200 -6.47 17.85 15.87
N PRO A 201 -6.17 18.78 16.79
CA PRO A 201 -5.42 18.47 18.02
C PRO A 201 -6.18 17.57 19.00
N ASP A 202 -7.50 17.43 18.86
CA ASP A 202 -8.31 16.52 19.68
C ASP A 202 -8.55 15.15 19.02
N ALA A 203 -8.00 14.93 17.82
CA ALA A 203 -8.09 13.65 17.14
C ALA A 203 -7.25 12.56 17.82
N THR A 204 -7.77 11.34 17.78
CA THR A 204 -6.96 10.12 17.97
C THR A 204 -7.10 9.28 16.72
N VAL A 205 -6.02 9.16 15.94
CA VAL A 205 -6.02 8.54 14.61
C VAL A 205 -5.56 7.09 14.69
N PHE A 206 -6.49 6.19 14.36
CA PHE A 206 -6.28 4.75 14.29
C PHE A 206 -5.94 4.38 12.84
N LEU A 207 -4.72 3.90 12.60
CA LEU A 207 -4.28 3.40 11.31
C LEU A 207 -4.46 1.88 11.25
N THR A 208 -5.23 1.38 10.29
CA THR A 208 -5.39 -0.07 10.05
C THR A 208 -4.69 -0.47 8.75
N LEU A 209 -3.77 -1.42 8.82
CA LEU A 209 -2.91 -1.81 7.71
C LEU A 209 -3.08 -3.28 7.35
N SER A 210 -3.30 -3.54 6.07
CA SER A 210 -3.30 -4.87 5.48
C SER A 210 -2.86 -4.78 4.02
N GLY A 211 -2.85 -5.92 3.30
CA GLY A 211 -2.15 -6.02 2.02
C GLY A 211 -0.63 -5.99 2.23
N ALA A 212 0.16 -6.48 1.28
CA ALA A 212 1.59 -6.69 1.48
C ALA A 212 2.43 -5.38 1.45
N MET A 213 2.02 -4.33 2.15
CA MET A 213 2.59 -2.96 2.07
C MET A 213 4.08 -2.86 2.39
N THR A 214 4.60 -3.65 3.33
CA THR A 214 6.03 -3.69 3.64
C THR A 214 6.83 -4.37 2.53
N ILE A 215 6.29 -5.44 1.93
CA ILE A 215 6.83 -6.07 0.71
C ILE A 215 6.74 -5.12 -0.49
N ALA A 216 5.64 -4.36 -0.59
CA ALA A 216 5.39 -3.33 -1.60
C ALA A 216 6.33 -2.12 -1.51
N LYS A 217 7.24 -2.11 -0.53
CA LYS A 217 8.22 -1.05 -0.29
C LYS A 217 7.65 0.26 0.24
N MET A 218 6.50 0.18 0.90
CA MET A 218 5.84 1.32 1.57
C MET A 218 6.26 1.48 3.03
N GLY A 219 7.29 0.76 3.48
CA GLY A 219 7.75 0.77 4.88
C GLY A 219 8.14 2.17 5.38
N LEU A 220 8.89 2.94 4.59
CA LEU A 220 9.29 4.31 4.97
C LEU A 220 8.13 5.31 4.88
N VAL A 221 7.19 5.12 3.95
CA VAL A 221 5.94 5.89 3.89
C VAL A 221 5.16 5.74 5.20
N LEU A 222 5.07 4.51 5.73
CA LEU A 222 4.43 4.25 7.03
C LEU A 222 5.24 4.80 8.20
N CYS A 223 6.58 4.78 8.12
CA CYS A 223 7.43 5.44 9.12
C CYS A 223 7.22 6.95 9.13
N ASP A 224 7.04 7.60 7.96
CA ASP A 224 6.77 9.04 7.88
C ASP A 224 5.45 9.41 8.57
N MET A 225 4.41 8.59 8.42
CA MET A 225 3.14 8.79 9.14
C MET A 225 3.32 8.75 10.66
N VAL A 226 4.13 7.81 11.17
CA VAL A 226 4.43 7.70 12.61
C VAL A 226 5.31 8.85 13.07
N ASP A 227 6.39 9.12 12.34
CA ASP A 227 7.40 10.12 12.70
C ASP A 227 6.85 11.53 12.70
N GLU A 228 5.88 11.85 11.85
CA GLU A 228 5.21 13.15 11.78
C GLU A 228 3.93 13.24 12.62
N GLY A 229 3.67 12.25 13.48
CA GLY A 229 2.51 12.27 14.38
C GLY A 229 1.19 12.31 13.62
N MET A 230 1.09 11.58 12.50
CA MET A 230 -0.17 11.43 11.76
C MET A 230 -1.04 10.33 12.35
N VAL A 231 -0.49 9.46 13.21
CA VAL A 231 -1.17 8.28 13.75
C VAL A 231 -0.85 8.07 15.22
N ASP A 232 -1.84 7.62 15.98
CA ASP A 232 -1.75 7.40 17.43
C ASP A 232 -1.81 5.91 17.79
N LEU A 233 -2.35 5.07 16.90
CA LEU A 233 -2.36 3.61 17.05
C LEU A 233 -2.26 2.95 15.67
N ILE A 234 -1.50 1.86 15.58
CA ILE A 234 -1.46 1.00 14.40
C ILE A 234 -2.09 -0.36 14.73
N SER A 235 -2.98 -0.83 13.88
CA SER A 235 -3.44 -2.22 13.85
C SER A 235 -3.03 -2.82 12.51
N SER A 236 -2.28 -3.92 12.53
CA SER A 236 -1.70 -4.55 11.33
C SER A 236 -1.86 -6.07 11.33
N THR A 237 -1.65 -6.72 10.18
CA THR A 237 -1.37 -8.17 10.18
C THR A 237 0.04 -8.42 10.71
N GLY A 238 0.27 -9.63 11.24
CA GLY A 238 1.58 -10.01 11.76
C GLY A 238 2.59 -10.24 10.64
N ALA A 239 2.14 -10.77 9.51
CA ALA A 239 2.96 -10.90 8.30
C ALA A 239 3.60 -9.56 7.90
N LEU A 240 2.84 -8.47 7.89
CA LEU A 240 3.36 -7.15 7.50
C LEU A 240 4.51 -6.70 8.41
N MET A 241 4.34 -6.89 9.72
CA MET A 241 5.36 -6.56 10.69
C MET A 241 6.59 -7.46 10.51
N ALA A 242 6.39 -8.77 10.34
CA ALA A 242 7.46 -9.74 10.13
C ALA A 242 8.30 -9.42 8.88
N HIS A 243 7.66 -9.28 7.71
CA HIS A 243 8.35 -8.99 6.47
C HIS A 243 8.98 -7.58 6.46
N GLY A 244 8.41 -6.62 7.19
CA GLY A 244 9.00 -5.30 7.39
C GLY A 244 10.30 -5.32 8.21
N LEU A 245 10.52 -6.36 9.03
CA LEU A 245 11.77 -6.50 9.79
C LEU A 245 12.97 -6.79 8.90
N VAL A 246 12.77 -7.45 7.75
CA VAL A 246 13.85 -7.77 6.81
C VAL A 246 14.63 -6.51 6.41
N GLU A 247 13.94 -5.47 5.95
CA GLU A 247 14.60 -4.20 5.62
C GLU A 247 15.10 -3.46 6.88
N SER A 248 14.38 -3.57 8.00
CA SER A 248 14.77 -2.93 9.28
C SER A 248 16.10 -3.46 9.84
N VAL A 249 16.53 -4.66 9.43
CA VAL A 249 17.82 -5.27 9.79
C VAL A 249 18.84 -5.22 8.65
N GLY A 250 18.57 -4.44 7.60
CA GLY A 250 19.48 -4.18 6.48
C GLY A 250 19.46 -5.21 5.35
N LEU A 251 18.46 -6.09 5.31
CA LEU A 251 18.29 -7.09 4.25
C LEU A 251 17.35 -6.60 3.15
N LYS A 252 17.29 -7.35 2.05
CA LYS A 252 16.63 -6.93 0.81
C LYS A 252 15.63 -7.96 0.30
N HIS A 253 14.57 -7.45 -0.33
CA HIS A 253 13.71 -8.23 -1.23
C HIS A 253 14.11 -7.96 -2.67
N TYR A 254 13.73 -8.88 -3.55
CA TYR A 254 14.15 -8.84 -4.95
C TYR A 254 12.96 -8.91 -5.89
N LYS A 255 13.12 -8.38 -7.10
CA LYS A 255 12.13 -8.48 -8.17
C LYS A 255 11.99 -9.93 -8.63
N HIS A 256 10.75 -10.40 -8.75
CA HIS A 256 10.48 -11.68 -9.37
C HIS A 256 10.54 -11.56 -10.90
N ASP A 257 11.27 -12.47 -11.52
CA ASP A 257 11.25 -12.67 -12.98
C ASP A 257 10.34 -13.87 -13.29
N PRO A 258 9.23 -13.66 -14.03
CA PRO A 258 8.22 -14.69 -14.33
C PRO A 258 8.72 -15.84 -15.20
N ARG A 259 9.97 -15.77 -15.70
CA ARG A 259 10.62 -16.90 -16.37
C ARG A 259 11.03 -18.00 -15.39
N HIS A 260 11.08 -17.70 -14.10
CA HIS A 260 11.35 -18.69 -13.05
C HIS A 260 10.06 -19.36 -12.60
N ASP A 261 10.07 -20.69 -12.59
CA ASP A 261 8.97 -21.51 -12.09
C ASP A 261 8.93 -21.56 -10.55
N ASP A 262 7.74 -21.61 -9.97
CA ASP A 262 7.54 -21.58 -8.51
C ASP A 262 8.11 -22.82 -7.81
N VAL A 263 8.16 -23.99 -8.47
CA VAL A 263 8.82 -25.18 -7.90
C VAL A 263 10.32 -24.95 -7.80
N ARG A 264 10.92 -24.36 -8.84
CA ARG A 264 12.34 -24.00 -8.82
C ARG A 264 12.64 -22.94 -7.75
N LEU A 265 11.77 -21.94 -7.60
CA LEU A 265 11.92 -20.95 -6.53
C LEU A 265 11.89 -21.59 -5.14
N ALA A 266 11.02 -22.56 -4.91
CA ALA A 266 10.96 -23.31 -3.66
C ALA A 266 12.23 -24.15 -3.41
N GLU A 267 12.78 -24.82 -4.43
CA GLU A 267 14.07 -25.53 -4.33
C GLU A 267 15.22 -24.58 -3.93
N LEU A 268 15.19 -23.36 -4.45
CA LEU A 268 16.15 -22.29 -4.16
C LEU A 268 15.85 -21.56 -2.84
N LYS A 269 14.75 -21.90 -2.16
CA LYS A 269 14.29 -21.25 -0.92
C LYS A 269 14.04 -19.75 -1.09
N LEU A 270 13.42 -19.40 -2.22
CA LEU A 270 12.96 -18.06 -2.55
C LEU A 270 11.43 -18.04 -2.49
N ASN A 271 10.88 -17.45 -1.45
CA ASN A 271 9.44 -17.32 -1.29
C ASN A 271 8.93 -16.19 -2.18
N ARG A 272 7.96 -16.48 -3.05
CA ARG A 272 7.36 -15.48 -3.93
C ARG A 272 6.12 -14.86 -3.29
N ILE A 273 6.08 -13.53 -3.28
CA ILE A 273 4.92 -12.72 -2.92
C ILE A 273 4.55 -11.91 -4.16
N THR A 274 3.69 -12.48 -4.99
CA THR A 274 3.32 -11.94 -6.31
C THR A 274 4.55 -11.64 -7.18
N ASP A 275 4.97 -10.40 -7.28
CA ASP A 275 6.04 -9.89 -8.14
C ASP A 275 7.37 -9.63 -7.41
N THR A 276 7.47 -10.15 -6.18
CA THR A 276 8.57 -9.96 -5.23
C THR A 276 9.05 -11.30 -4.69
N LEU A 277 10.36 -11.43 -4.46
CA LEU A 277 11.03 -12.58 -3.88
C LEU A 277 11.62 -12.24 -2.51
N GLU A 278 11.41 -13.12 -1.55
CA GLU A 278 11.99 -13.09 -0.22
C GLU A 278 12.79 -14.37 0.04
N PRO A 279 14.13 -14.28 0.13
CA PRO A 279 14.95 -15.43 0.52
C PRO A 279 14.61 -15.92 1.93
N GLU A 280 14.46 -17.23 2.14
CA GLU A 280 14.29 -17.82 3.48
C GLU A 280 15.49 -17.49 4.40
N THR A 281 16.67 -17.25 3.83
CA THR A 281 17.84 -16.80 4.60
C THR A 281 17.60 -15.46 5.30
N ASN A 282 16.74 -14.59 4.75
CA ASN A 282 16.32 -13.37 5.43
C ASN A 282 15.43 -13.67 6.63
N LEU A 283 14.44 -14.55 6.45
CA LEU A 283 13.54 -14.96 7.53
C LEU A 283 14.33 -15.62 8.68
N ASN A 284 15.32 -16.45 8.36
CA ASN A 284 16.22 -17.04 9.35
C ASN A 284 17.03 -16.00 10.14
N GLN A 285 17.41 -14.87 9.52
CA GLN A 285 18.09 -13.78 10.21
C GLN A 285 17.14 -12.98 11.09
N VAL A 286 15.92 -12.70 10.61
CA VAL A 286 14.86 -12.09 11.41
C VAL A 286 14.54 -12.96 12.63
N ALA A 287 14.41 -14.28 12.47
CA ALA A 287 14.16 -15.22 13.56
C ALA A 287 15.23 -15.17 14.66
N ARG A 288 16.50 -14.90 14.31
CA ARG A 288 17.58 -14.71 15.31
C ARG A 288 17.36 -13.44 16.12
N VAL A 289 17.01 -12.34 15.46
CA VAL A 289 16.66 -11.08 16.13
C VAL A 289 15.46 -11.29 17.06
N ILE A 290 14.41 -11.95 16.57
CA ILE A 290 13.23 -12.29 17.36
C ILE A 290 13.60 -13.16 18.57
N SER A 291 14.48 -14.15 18.40
CA SER A 291 14.97 -14.96 19.51
C SER A 291 15.73 -14.13 20.55
N GLU A 292 16.58 -13.18 20.16
CA GLU A 292 17.28 -12.28 21.10
C GLU A 292 16.30 -11.40 21.90
N VAL A 293 15.18 -11.00 21.29
CA VAL A 293 14.12 -10.28 22.00
C VAL A 293 13.38 -11.20 22.98
N LEU A 294 13.01 -12.40 22.55
CA LEU A 294 12.27 -13.37 23.38
C LEU A 294 13.08 -13.88 24.59
N GLU A 295 14.41 -13.93 24.49
CA GLU A 295 15.26 -14.28 25.63
C GLU A 295 15.17 -13.27 26.79
N GLN A 296 14.71 -12.04 26.53
CA GLN A 296 14.46 -11.03 27.57
C GLN A 296 13.13 -11.24 28.32
N VAL A 297 12.30 -12.19 27.86
CA VAL A 297 11.00 -12.50 28.46
C VAL A 297 11.11 -13.81 29.23
N ASP A 298 10.91 -13.76 30.54
CA ASP A 298 11.05 -14.94 31.41
C ASP A 298 9.87 -15.93 31.32
N GLY A 299 8.73 -15.52 30.75
CA GLY A 299 7.52 -16.33 30.62
C GLY A 299 6.75 -16.51 31.93
N SER A 300 7.04 -15.72 32.96
CA SER A 300 6.31 -15.73 34.24
C SER A 300 4.94 -15.06 34.14
N THR A 301 4.80 -14.07 33.25
CA THR A 301 3.54 -13.39 32.95
C THR A 301 3.25 -13.44 31.44
N PRO A 302 1.96 -13.49 31.05
CA PRO A 302 1.59 -13.29 29.65
C PRO A 302 1.98 -11.90 29.15
N ILE A 303 2.36 -11.83 27.89
CA ILE A 303 2.54 -10.57 27.15
C ILE A 303 1.56 -10.54 25.98
N SER A 304 1.40 -9.40 25.33
CA SER A 304 0.54 -9.25 24.16
C SER A 304 1.34 -8.96 22.90
N PRO A 305 0.74 -9.10 21.70
CA PRO A 305 1.39 -8.70 20.45
C PRO A 305 1.90 -7.25 20.47
N SER A 306 1.14 -6.30 21.02
CA SER A 306 1.59 -4.90 21.10
C SER A 306 2.78 -4.71 22.05
N ILE A 307 2.82 -5.42 23.19
CA ILE A 307 3.99 -5.42 24.09
C ILE A 307 5.20 -6.01 23.37
N PHE A 308 5.01 -7.12 22.65
CA PHE A 308 6.09 -7.78 21.94
C PHE A 308 6.65 -6.91 20.79
N ASN A 309 5.78 -6.31 19.98
CA ASN A 309 6.16 -5.35 18.95
C ASN A 309 6.95 -4.16 19.51
N ARG A 310 6.57 -3.67 20.70
CA ARG A 310 7.32 -2.61 21.41
C ARG A 310 8.72 -3.07 21.81
N LEU A 311 8.88 -4.31 22.30
CA LEU A 311 10.20 -4.87 22.64
C LEU A 311 11.09 -5.04 21.39
N ILE A 312 10.50 -5.44 20.26
CA ILE A 312 11.21 -5.52 18.98
C ILE A 312 11.65 -4.11 18.55
N GLY A 313 10.76 -3.11 18.61
CA GLY A 313 11.09 -1.72 18.30
C GLY A 313 12.23 -1.16 19.15
N GLU A 314 12.21 -1.44 20.47
CA GLU A 314 13.29 -1.10 21.39
C GLU A 314 14.63 -1.73 21.01
N TYR A 315 14.61 -3.02 20.67
CA TYR A 315 15.80 -3.74 20.22
C TYR A 315 16.37 -3.13 18.94
N LEU A 316 15.51 -2.83 17.95
CA LEU A 316 15.90 -2.18 16.70
C LEU A 316 16.50 -0.79 16.93
N ALA A 317 15.90 0.02 17.80
CA ALA A 317 16.44 1.35 18.14
C ALA A 317 17.87 1.27 18.69
N ARG A 318 18.17 0.25 19.51
CA ARG A 318 19.49 0.04 20.12
C ARG A 318 20.51 -0.58 19.16
N ARG A 319 20.12 -1.58 18.38
CA ARG A 319 21.05 -2.40 17.56
C ARG A 319 21.18 -1.94 16.11
N PHE A 320 20.14 -1.30 15.57
CA PHE A 320 20.08 -0.78 14.20
C PHE A 320 19.75 0.73 14.19
N PRO A 321 20.60 1.59 14.80
CA PRO A 321 20.28 3.01 14.98
C PRO A 321 20.20 3.79 13.67
N ARG A 322 20.84 3.30 12.58
CA ARG A 322 20.85 3.95 11.26
C ARG A 322 19.67 3.56 10.37
N GLU A 323 19.06 2.40 10.62
CA GLU A 323 17.92 1.94 9.82
C GLU A 323 16.61 2.54 10.35
N ARG A 324 15.67 2.81 9.46
CA ARG A 324 14.29 3.17 9.81
C ARG A 324 13.39 1.96 9.61
N GLY A 325 12.44 1.78 10.52
CA GLY A 325 11.49 0.68 10.46
C GLY A 325 10.24 1.01 11.27
N ILE A 326 9.10 0.41 10.91
CA ILE A 326 7.79 0.75 11.48
C ILE A 326 7.81 0.55 13.01
N LEU A 327 8.26 -0.61 13.49
CA LEU A 327 8.29 -0.92 14.92
C LEU A 327 9.28 -0.03 15.70
N LYS A 328 10.41 0.34 15.09
CA LYS A 328 11.36 1.29 15.70
C LYS A 328 10.74 2.68 15.83
N SER A 329 10.19 3.20 14.74
CA SER A 329 9.53 4.51 14.71
C SER A 329 8.37 4.55 15.71
N ALA A 330 7.58 3.48 15.77
CA ALA A 330 6.47 3.33 16.71
C ALA A 330 6.94 3.29 18.17
N TYR A 331 8.03 2.57 18.48
CA TYR A 331 8.63 2.58 19.80
C TYR A 331 9.11 3.99 20.21
N GLU A 332 9.86 4.67 19.33
CA GLU A 332 10.41 6.01 19.57
C GLU A 332 9.30 7.07 19.74
N ARG A 333 8.19 6.92 19.01
CA ARG A 333 7.00 7.79 19.08
C ARG A 333 5.93 7.33 20.05
N LYS A 334 6.14 6.22 20.76
CA LYS A 334 5.19 5.61 21.72
C LYS A 334 3.82 5.28 21.10
N VAL A 335 3.81 4.92 19.81
CA VAL A 335 2.62 4.44 19.09
C VAL A 335 2.49 2.92 19.28
N PRO A 336 1.41 2.41 19.89
CA PRO A 336 1.19 0.97 19.99
C PRO A 336 0.90 0.34 18.62
N VAL A 337 1.44 -0.86 18.40
CA VAL A 337 1.23 -1.66 17.18
C VAL A 337 0.57 -2.99 17.53
N LEU A 338 -0.73 -3.07 17.28
CA LEU A 338 -1.56 -4.24 17.56
C LEU A 338 -1.55 -5.21 16.38
N VAL A 339 -1.61 -6.50 16.67
CA VAL A 339 -1.71 -7.56 15.66
C VAL A 339 -2.81 -8.55 16.06
N PRO A 340 -4.08 -8.30 15.69
CA PRO A 340 -5.21 -9.09 16.17
C PRO A 340 -5.24 -10.55 15.68
N ALA A 341 -4.48 -10.89 14.63
CA ALA A 341 -4.28 -12.26 14.15
C ALA A 341 -2.79 -12.64 14.25
N PHE A 342 -2.25 -12.63 15.47
CA PHE A 342 -0.80 -12.77 15.70
C PHE A 342 -0.24 -14.13 15.25
N THR A 343 -0.98 -15.21 15.48
CA THR A 343 -0.53 -16.58 15.12
C THR A 343 -0.40 -16.79 13.61
N ASP A 344 -1.04 -15.95 12.81
CA ASP A 344 -0.92 -15.93 11.35
C ASP A 344 0.23 -15.03 10.90
N SER A 345 1.46 -15.37 11.34
CA SER A 345 2.66 -14.63 10.98
C SER A 345 3.95 -15.40 11.26
N GLU A 346 5.03 -15.03 10.55
CA GLU A 346 6.36 -15.58 10.82
C GLU A 346 6.87 -15.26 12.23
N VAL A 347 6.54 -14.07 12.75
CA VAL A 347 6.84 -13.72 14.15
C VAL A 347 6.08 -14.64 15.13
N GLY A 348 4.85 -15.04 14.78
CA GLY A 348 4.10 -16.06 15.52
C GLY A 348 4.75 -17.46 15.45
N ASN A 349 5.25 -17.85 14.29
CA ASN A 349 6.01 -19.09 14.09
C ASN A 349 7.29 -19.10 14.94
N ASP A 350 8.01 -17.98 14.98
CA ASP A 350 9.22 -17.81 15.79
C ASP A 350 8.93 -17.96 17.29
N VAL A 351 7.83 -17.37 17.79
CA VAL A 351 7.40 -17.56 19.19
C VAL A 351 7.06 -19.02 19.49
N TYR A 352 6.41 -19.72 18.56
CA TYR A 352 6.09 -21.13 18.72
C TYR A 352 7.36 -21.98 18.82
N THR A 353 8.30 -21.84 17.87
CA THR A 353 9.55 -22.62 17.86
C THR A 353 10.44 -22.29 19.06
N HIS A 354 10.48 -21.01 19.47
CA HIS A 354 11.18 -20.59 20.68
C HIS A 354 10.58 -21.26 21.94
N ASN A 355 9.26 -21.32 22.05
CA ASN A 355 8.59 -22.01 23.16
C ASN A 355 8.82 -23.54 23.18
N VAL A 356 8.95 -24.19 22.01
CA VAL A 356 9.34 -25.60 21.93
C VAL A 356 10.73 -25.81 22.53
N ASN A 357 11.69 -24.92 22.21
CA ASN A 357 13.04 -24.99 22.77
C ASN A 357 13.07 -24.70 24.28
N ARG A 358 12.32 -23.70 24.75
CA ARG A 358 12.15 -23.41 26.18
C ARG A 358 11.61 -24.60 26.96
N GLY A 359 10.60 -25.29 26.41
CA GLY A 359 10.04 -26.49 27.02
C GLY A 359 11.08 -27.62 27.16
N ARG A 360 11.94 -27.83 26.16
CA ARG A 360 13.06 -28.79 26.24
C ARG A 360 14.10 -28.41 27.30
N GLN A 361 14.22 -27.12 27.61
CA GLN A 361 15.12 -26.58 28.64
C GLN A 361 14.45 -26.49 30.04
N GLY A 362 13.19 -26.93 30.19
CA GLY A 362 12.45 -26.79 31.45
C GLY A 362 12.06 -25.35 31.81
N ARG A 363 12.11 -24.42 30.85
CA ARG A 363 11.72 -23.01 31.05
C ARG A 363 10.21 -22.82 30.81
N PRO A 364 9.54 -21.89 31.53
CA PRO A 364 8.15 -21.54 31.28
C PRO A 364 7.93 -21.07 29.84
N ARG A 365 6.75 -21.36 29.27
CA ARG A 365 6.36 -20.85 27.95
C ARG A 365 6.00 -19.37 28.04
N ILE A 366 6.35 -18.62 27.00
CA ILE A 366 5.86 -17.26 26.79
C ILE A 366 4.44 -17.36 26.21
N LEU A 367 3.46 -16.82 26.92
CA LEU A 367 2.06 -16.80 26.49
C LEU A 367 1.74 -15.45 25.85
N MET A 368 1.14 -15.49 24.66
CA MET A 368 0.62 -14.32 23.95
C MET A 368 -0.87 -14.17 24.26
N ASP A 369 -1.20 -13.21 25.12
CA ASP A 369 -2.56 -12.89 25.54
C ASP A 369 -3.14 -11.77 24.67
N MET A 370 -4.14 -12.15 23.87
CA MET A 370 -4.85 -11.24 22.96
C MET A 370 -5.88 -10.35 23.68
N GLU A 371 -6.29 -10.72 24.90
CA GLU A 371 -7.22 -9.92 25.70
C GLU A 371 -6.55 -8.63 26.17
N LEU A 372 -5.25 -8.66 26.47
CA LEU A 372 -4.46 -7.48 26.82
C LEU A 372 -4.50 -6.42 25.71
N ASP A 373 -4.39 -6.82 24.44
CA ASP A 373 -4.50 -5.90 23.30
C ASP A 373 -5.94 -5.41 23.10
N SER A 374 -6.94 -6.25 23.39
CA SER A 374 -8.36 -5.85 23.35
C SER A 374 -8.67 -4.78 24.41
N ARG A 375 -8.12 -4.95 25.61
CA ARG A 375 -8.19 -3.97 26.70
C ARG A 375 -7.49 -2.67 26.32
N LEU A 376 -6.26 -2.74 25.80
CA LEU A 376 -5.54 -1.55 25.33
C LEU A 376 -6.32 -0.78 24.27
N LEU A 377 -6.90 -1.47 23.28
CA LEU A 377 -7.71 -0.86 22.23
C LEU A 377 -8.95 -0.15 22.81
N MET A 378 -9.62 -0.80 23.76
CA MET A 378 -10.79 -0.23 24.46
C MET A 378 -10.41 1.00 25.29
N ASP A 379 -9.32 0.93 26.06
CA ASP A 379 -8.83 2.03 26.89
C ASP A 379 -8.50 3.27 26.03
N ILE A 380 -7.84 3.07 24.89
CA ILE A 380 -7.51 4.16 23.95
C ILE A 380 -8.80 4.75 23.34
N MET A 381 -9.74 3.91 22.90
CA MET A 381 -11.02 4.39 22.35
C MET A 381 -11.87 5.15 23.37
N LEU A 382 -11.88 4.71 24.63
CA LEU A 382 -12.60 5.37 25.72
C LEU A 382 -11.97 6.71 26.10
N ALA A 383 -10.63 6.81 26.03
CA ALA A 383 -9.89 8.04 26.30
C ALA A 383 -9.94 9.04 25.13
N ALA A 384 -10.12 8.57 23.89
CA ALA A 384 -10.16 9.41 22.71
C ALA A 384 -11.31 10.43 22.77
N LYS A 385 -10.98 11.72 22.60
CA LYS A 385 -11.98 12.78 22.47
C LYS A 385 -12.69 12.68 21.13
N ASN A 386 -11.91 12.56 20.05
CA ASN A 386 -12.39 12.48 18.68
C ASN A 386 -11.69 11.33 17.93
N PRO A 387 -12.14 10.06 18.08
CA PRO A 387 -11.51 8.93 17.41
C PRO A 387 -11.76 8.96 15.90
N ARG A 388 -10.72 8.74 15.10
CA ARG A 388 -10.76 8.77 13.63
C ARG A 388 -10.02 7.56 13.06
N ILE A 389 -10.41 7.07 11.90
CA ILE A 389 -9.82 5.84 11.32
C ILE A 389 -9.28 6.05 9.91
N PHE A 390 -8.01 5.73 9.69
CA PHE A 390 -7.42 5.66 8.36
C PHE A 390 -7.15 4.20 8.01
N THR A 391 -7.78 3.70 6.96
CA THR A 391 -7.74 2.29 6.58
C THR A 391 -7.00 2.10 5.26
N VAL A 392 -5.98 1.24 5.28
CA VAL A 392 -5.27 0.73 4.11
C VAL A 392 -5.56 -0.77 3.99
N GLY A 393 -6.33 -1.14 2.97
CA GLY A 393 -6.85 -2.49 2.74
C GLY A 393 -8.08 -2.84 3.61
N GLY A 394 -8.15 -4.09 4.08
CA GLY A 394 -9.28 -4.62 4.86
C GLY A 394 -8.85 -5.66 5.91
N GLY A 395 -9.54 -6.80 5.91
CA GLY A 395 -9.22 -7.94 6.76
C GLY A 395 -9.37 -7.70 8.28
N VAL A 396 -8.66 -8.52 9.05
CA VAL A 396 -8.72 -8.54 10.51
C VAL A 396 -8.32 -7.20 11.15
N PRO A 397 -7.23 -6.52 10.72
CA PRO A 397 -6.81 -5.26 11.36
C PRO A 397 -7.90 -4.19 11.32
N ARG A 398 -8.57 -4.06 10.17
CA ARG A 398 -9.70 -3.14 10.00
C ARG A 398 -10.87 -3.54 10.89
N ASN A 399 -11.36 -4.77 10.76
CA ASN A 399 -12.57 -5.20 11.46
C ASN A 399 -12.38 -5.20 12.99
N ASN A 400 -11.25 -5.70 13.49
CA ASN A 400 -10.94 -5.70 14.92
C ASN A 400 -10.93 -4.28 15.51
N THR A 401 -10.25 -3.35 14.84
CA THR A 401 -10.21 -1.93 15.26
C THR A 401 -11.61 -1.32 15.27
N GLN A 402 -12.41 -1.56 14.24
CA GLN A 402 -13.78 -1.03 14.17
C GLN A 402 -14.71 -1.65 15.21
N ASN A 403 -14.50 -2.93 15.56
CA ASN A 403 -15.32 -3.65 16.53
C ASN A 403 -15.13 -3.15 17.97
N VAL A 404 -14.17 -2.28 18.26
CA VAL A 404 -14.05 -1.66 19.59
C VAL A 404 -15.31 -0.92 20.01
N ALA A 405 -16.00 -0.26 19.06
CA ALA A 405 -17.23 0.48 19.31
C ALA A 405 -18.37 -0.43 19.82
N PRO A 406 -18.79 -1.48 19.09
CA PRO A 406 -19.77 -2.43 19.61
C PRO A 406 -19.25 -3.23 20.82
N LEU A 407 -17.93 -3.46 20.95
CA LEU A 407 -17.36 -4.11 22.13
C LEU A 407 -17.59 -3.29 23.41
N ILE A 408 -17.42 -1.96 23.35
CA ILE A 408 -17.72 -1.07 24.47
C ILE A 408 -19.20 -1.16 24.85
N GLU A 409 -20.10 -1.11 23.86
CA GLU A 409 -21.55 -1.22 24.07
C GLU A 409 -21.93 -2.54 24.75
N ILE A 410 -21.54 -3.68 24.18
CA ILE A 410 -21.90 -4.99 24.76
C ILE A 410 -21.24 -5.22 26.12
N THR A 411 -20.05 -4.66 26.37
CA THR A 411 -19.39 -4.72 27.68
C THR A 411 -20.19 -3.92 28.70
N SER A 412 -20.66 -2.72 28.34
CA SER A 412 -21.55 -1.92 29.19
C SER A 412 -22.82 -2.68 29.56
N GLU A 413 -23.51 -3.23 28.56
CA GLU A 413 -24.78 -3.94 28.76
C GLU A 413 -24.62 -5.25 29.53
N ARG A 414 -23.69 -6.12 29.12
CA ARG A 414 -23.54 -7.48 29.67
C ARG A 414 -22.89 -7.50 31.05
N CYS A 415 -22.06 -6.50 31.35
CA CYS A 415 -21.37 -6.41 32.64
C CYS A 415 -21.99 -5.39 33.59
N GLY A 416 -23.06 -4.68 33.19
CA GLY A 416 -23.73 -3.68 34.01
C GLY A 416 -22.84 -2.47 34.33
N LEU A 417 -21.97 -2.09 33.39
CA LEU A 417 -21.10 -0.92 33.50
C LEU A 417 -21.78 0.29 32.85
N ASP A 418 -21.40 1.50 33.27
CA ASP A 418 -21.82 2.76 32.66
C ASP A 418 -20.68 3.31 31.79
N LEU A 419 -20.54 2.76 30.57
CA LEU A 419 -19.50 3.15 29.63
C LEU A 419 -20.07 4.10 28.56
N PRO A 420 -19.34 5.16 28.18
CA PRO A 420 -19.79 6.06 27.14
C PRO A 420 -19.81 5.35 25.78
N THR A 421 -20.82 5.64 24.96
CA THR A 421 -20.82 5.24 23.54
C THR A 421 -19.67 5.92 22.81
N ARG A 422 -18.90 5.15 22.05
CA ARG A 422 -17.79 5.64 21.22
C ARG A 422 -17.94 5.14 19.79
N MET A 423 -17.86 6.06 18.83
CA MET A 423 -17.89 5.79 17.39
C MET A 423 -16.78 6.59 16.72
N PHE A 424 -16.23 6.11 15.61
CA PHE A 424 -15.30 6.91 14.81
C PHE A 424 -16.06 8.11 14.21
N ALA A 425 -15.47 9.30 14.27
CA ALA A 425 -16.09 10.55 13.82
C ALA A 425 -15.72 10.94 12.38
N SER A 426 -14.65 10.36 11.84
CA SER A 426 -14.26 10.50 10.43
C SER A 426 -13.31 9.38 10.03
N GLY A 427 -13.19 9.15 8.72
CA GLY A 427 -12.24 8.18 8.22
C GLY A 427 -12.11 8.13 6.71
N THR A 428 -10.97 7.61 6.27
CA THR A 428 -10.68 7.34 4.85
C THR A 428 -10.31 5.88 4.69
N ARG A 429 -10.85 5.20 3.68
CA ARG A 429 -10.51 3.81 3.36
C ARG A 429 -9.93 3.74 1.96
N ILE A 430 -8.72 3.20 1.82
CA ILE A 430 -8.11 2.84 0.54
C ILE A 430 -8.16 1.32 0.39
N ALA A 431 -9.04 0.82 -0.48
CA ALA A 431 -9.12 -0.60 -0.77
C ALA A 431 -9.89 -0.89 -2.08
N PRO A 432 -9.38 -1.80 -2.92
CA PRO A 432 -10.01 -2.12 -4.21
C PRO A 432 -11.26 -3.02 -4.06
N ASP A 433 -11.42 -3.68 -2.90
CA ASP A 433 -12.46 -4.67 -2.64
C ASP A 433 -13.88 -4.13 -2.89
N SER A 434 -14.65 -4.89 -3.67
CA SER A 434 -16.02 -4.54 -4.02
C SER A 434 -17.04 -5.10 -3.01
N PRO A 435 -18.09 -4.33 -2.64
CA PRO A 435 -19.08 -4.77 -1.66
C PRO A 435 -19.86 -6.04 -2.06
N HIS A 436 -20.02 -6.32 -3.36
CA HIS A 436 -20.85 -7.43 -3.84
C HIS A 436 -20.29 -8.83 -3.53
N PHE A 437 -19.00 -8.93 -3.18
CA PHE A 437 -18.42 -10.19 -2.72
C PHE A 437 -18.81 -10.54 -1.27
N GLY A 438 -19.39 -9.61 -0.50
CA GLY A 438 -19.95 -9.86 0.83
C GLY A 438 -18.92 -10.12 1.95
N HIS A 439 -17.62 -9.93 1.69
CA HIS A 439 -16.59 -10.07 2.71
C HIS A 439 -16.25 -8.73 3.40
N LEU A 440 -15.71 -8.82 4.62
CA LEU A 440 -15.46 -7.65 5.49
C LEU A 440 -14.51 -6.60 4.89
N SER A 441 -13.59 -7.00 4.01
CA SER A 441 -12.72 -6.04 3.32
C SER A 441 -13.50 -5.07 2.42
N GLY A 442 -14.60 -5.52 1.78
CA GLY A 442 -15.44 -4.71 0.88
C GLY A 442 -16.56 -3.93 1.57
N CYS A 443 -16.80 -4.17 2.86
CA CYS A 443 -17.81 -3.47 3.67
C CYS A 443 -17.55 -1.94 3.68
N THR A 444 -18.57 -1.13 3.43
CA THR A 444 -18.44 0.34 3.37
C THR A 444 -18.50 0.99 4.75
N TYR A 445 -18.03 2.23 4.90
CA TYR A 445 -18.29 3.00 6.12
C TYR A 445 -19.78 3.25 6.38
N ASN A 446 -20.59 3.37 5.32
CA ASN A 446 -22.04 3.50 5.44
C ASN A 446 -22.68 2.24 6.06
N GLU A 447 -22.25 1.04 5.63
CA GLU A 447 -22.68 -0.21 6.26
C GLU A 447 -22.27 -0.28 7.74
N ASN A 448 -21.05 0.17 8.07
CA ASN A 448 -20.53 0.23 9.44
C ASN A 448 -21.33 1.16 10.38
N MET A 449 -22.09 2.13 9.86
CA MET A 449 -23.01 2.94 10.67
C MET A 449 -24.15 2.09 11.26
N SER A 450 -24.63 1.08 10.53
CA SER A 450 -25.67 0.15 11.07
C SER A 450 -25.20 -0.63 12.30
N TRP A 451 -23.88 -0.83 12.41
CA TRP A 451 -23.21 -1.47 13.54
C TRP A 451 -22.78 -0.49 14.62
N ARG A 452 -23.16 0.79 14.50
CA ARG A 452 -22.75 1.88 15.41
C ARG A 452 -21.22 1.99 15.54
N LYS A 453 -20.49 1.64 14.48
CA LYS A 453 -19.02 1.79 14.42
C LYS A 453 -18.62 3.22 14.02
N MET A 454 -19.45 3.87 13.20
CA MET A 454 -19.19 5.17 12.57
C MET A 454 -20.29 6.16 12.96
N ASP A 455 -19.93 7.39 13.32
CA ASP A 455 -20.90 8.47 13.60
C ASP A 455 -21.59 8.89 12.29
N PRO A 456 -22.93 8.83 12.19
CA PRO A 456 -23.66 9.26 10.98
C PRO A 456 -23.43 10.71 10.55
N ARG A 457 -22.92 11.57 11.44
CA ARG A 457 -22.60 12.98 11.16
C ARG A 457 -21.15 13.17 10.71
N GLY A 458 -20.35 12.11 10.73
CA GLY A 458 -18.94 12.13 10.41
C GLY A 458 -18.64 12.21 8.91
N ARG A 459 -17.41 12.62 8.57
CA ARG A 459 -16.91 12.62 7.19
C ARG A 459 -16.20 11.31 6.90
N PHE A 460 -16.75 10.51 5.98
CA PHE A 460 -16.19 9.23 5.57
C PHE A 460 -15.98 9.17 4.07
N THR A 461 -14.78 8.77 3.64
CA THR A 461 -14.40 8.68 2.22
C THR A 461 -13.94 7.26 1.87
N GLU A 462 -14.28 6.85 0.65
CA GLU A 462 -13.98 5.53 0.10
C GLU A 462 -13.14 5.71 -1.17
N VAL A 463 -11.91 5.23 -1.13
CA VAL A 463 -10.95 5.26 -2.23
C VAL A 463 -10.78 3.85 -2.76
N ARG A 464 -11.39 3.57 -3.92
CA ARG A 464 -11.47 2.23 -4.49
C ARG A 464 -10.33 1.98 -5.48
N GLY A 465 -9.14 1.74 -4.94
CA GLY A 465 -7.96 1.45 -5.75
C GLY A 465 -6.84 0.81 -4.93
N ASP A 466 -5.76 0.46 -5.64
CA ASP A 466 -4.56 -0.10 -5.04
C ASP A 466 -3.84 0.94 -4.14
N ALA A 467 -3.62 0.55 -2.89
CA ALA A 467 -2.94 1.41 -1.92
C ALA A 467 -1.49 1.73 -2.28
N THR A 468 -0.80 0.87 -3.04
CA THR A 468 0.61 1.08 -3.39
C THR A 468 0.80 2.26 -4.34
N ILE A 469 -0.18 2.56 -5.19
CA ILE A 469 -0.18 3.72 -6.07
C ILE A 469 -0.78 4.97 -5.42
N ILE A 470 -1.61 4.82 -4.38
CA ILE A 470 -2.38 5.94 -3.78
C ILE A 470 -1.73 6.48 -2.52
N LEU A 471 -1.36 5.60 -1.59
CA LEU A 471 -0.89 5.96 -0.25
C LEU A 471 0.30 6.93 -0.30
N PRO A 472 1.32 6.75 -1.16
CA PRO A 472 2.47 7.66 -1.19
C PRO A 472 2.09 9.10 -1.51
N PHE A 473 1.12 9.32 -2.41
CA PHE A 473 0.68 10.67 -2.75
C PHE A 473 -0.19 11.28 -1.64
N ILE A 474 -1.04 10.51 -0.97
CA ILE A 474 -1.81 11.02 0.19
C ILE A 474 -0.86 11.45 1.31
N VAL A 475 0.12 10.61 1.67
CA VAL A 475 1.09 10.93 2.72
C VAL A 475 1.93 12.15 2.32
N LYS A 476 2.46 12.18 1.10
CA LYS A 476 3.25 13.33 0.64
C LYS A 476 2.44 14.62 0.60
N TYR A 477 1.17 14.58 0.19
CA TYR A 477 0.28 15.74 0.23
C TYR A 477 0.18 16.34 1.64
N ILE A 478 -0.02 15.49 2.65
CA ILE A 478 -0.09 15.92 4.05
C ILE A 478 1.25 16.52 4.50
N MET A 479 2.37 15.87 4.17
CA MET A 479 3.71 16.38 4.50
C MET A 479 3.94 17.78 3.89
N GLU A 480 3.59 17.97 2.61
CA GLU A 480 3.71 19.26 1.93
C GLU A 480 2.80 20.34 2.55
N LYS A 481 1.56 19.98 2.92
CA LYS A 481 0.61 20.91 3.54
C LYS A 481 1.02 21.38 4.93
N ARG A 482 1.62 20.50 5.73
CA ARG A 482 2.11 20.83 7.08
C ARG A 482 3.44 21.58 7.09
N ALA A 483 4.21 21.47 6.00
CA ALA A 483 5.46 22.20 5.84
C ALA A 483 5.28 23.63 5.30
N ALA A 484 4.14 23.91 4.65
CA ALA A 484 3.74 25.23 4.16
C ALA A 484 3.17 26.10 5.29
#